data_AF-N9QK71-F1
#
_entry.id   AF-N9QK71-F1
#
_cell.length_a   1.000
_cell.length_b   1.000
_cell.length_c   1.000
_cell.angle_alpha   90.00
_cell.angle_beta   90.00
_cell.angle_gamma   90.00
#
_symmetry.space_group_name_H-M   'P 1'
#
loop_
_entity.id
_entity.type
_entity.pdbx_description
1 polymer ?
#
loop_
_entity_poly.entity_id
_entity_poly.type
_entity_poly.pdbx_seq_one_letter_code
_entity_poly.pdbx_strand_id
1 'polypeptide(L)'
;MNYWPKSVQQNSAKSYMLGAKFEDYVMALKATIYKVDLNIADMDTHRYEDYQLTMALHPSETIERLMVRILAYARYADEALEFTKDLFETDEPALWEKDLTGQLVKWIEVGSPDEDKVKKASARCKQVAVVTYGSAVDEWYKRSSKLKILKNVEVWKLSTATTDALPQLCERTMQLQLNVMDGEWTLIGDQGQVLVEWEQLQ
;
A
#
# COMPACT_ATOMS: atom_id res chain seq x y z
N MET A 1 44.18 -56.74 32.67
CA MET A 1 45.13 -56.02 31.80
C MET A 1 44.41 -55.84 30.48
N ASN A 2 43.64 -54.76 30.37
CA ASN A 2 42.55 -54.67 29.39
C ASN A 2 43.03 -53.99 28.11
N TYR A 3 42.91 -54.72 27.01
CA TYR A 3 43.01 -54.23 25.64
C TYR A 3 41.68 -53.57 25.23
N TRP A 4 41.77 -52.47 24.48
CA TRP A 4 40.65 -51.73 23.89
C TRP A 4 39.92 -52.53 22.79
N PRO A 5 38.69 -52.13 22.46
CA PRO A 5 38.42 -51.80 21.06
C PRO A 5 37.75 -50.43 20.88
N LYS A 6 38.14 -49.77 19.78
CA LYS A 6 37.50 -48.59 19.19
C LYS A 6 36.19 -48.97 18.51
N SER A 7 35.16 -48.14 18.58
CA SER A 7 34.43 -47.64 17.40
C SER A 7 33.19 -46.80 17.74
N VAL A 8 32.93 -45.86 16.82
CA VAL A 8 31.72 -45.08 16.56
C VAL A 8 31.42 -43.89 17.47
N GLN A 9 32.15 -42.81 17.24
CA GLN A 9 31.56 -41.47 17.25
C GLN A 9 30.53 -41.38 16.11
N GLN A 10 29.25 -41.46 16.45
CA GLN A 10 28.19 -40.81 15.68
C GLN A 10 27.56 -39.78 16.62
N ASN A 11 27.98 -38.52 16.48
CA ASN A 11 27.09 -37.42 16.80
C ASN A 11 26.98 -36.60 15.51
N SER A 12 25.94 -36.94 14.77
CA SER A 12 25.57 -36.34 13.50
C SER A 12 25.43 -34.83 13.66
N ALA A 13 26.14 -34.10 12.80
CA ALA A 13 25.92 -32.70 12.54
C ALA A 13 24.45 -32.46 12.13
N LYS A 14 23.63 -32.04 13.09
CA LYS A 14 22.33 -31.41 12.83
C LYS A 14 22.16 -30.25 13.80
N SER A 15 21.69 -29.14 13.24
CA SER A 15 20.91 -28.11 13.94
C SER A 15 21.58 -26.81 14.42
N TYR A 16 22.65 -26.33 13.78
CA TYR A 16 23.18 -24.98 14.08
C TYR A 16 23.48 -24.11 12.86
N MET A 17 22.69 -24.19 11.78
CA MET A 17 22.77 -23.25 10.65
C MET A 17 21.40 -23.02 9.99
N LEU A 18 20.34 -22.77 10.77
CA LEU A 18 19.02 -22.44 10.21
C LEU A 18 18.24 -21.55 11.18
N GLY A 19 18.55 -20.26 11.17
CA GLY A 19 17.79 -19.28 11.97
C GLY A 19 18.31 -17.86 11.80
N ALA A 20 19.62 -17.65 11.86
CA ALA A 20 20.23 -16.31 11.79
C ALA A 20 20.78 -15.93 10.40
N LYS A 21 20.32 -16.54 9.31
CA LYS A 21 20.80 -16.21 7.94
C LYS A 21 19.73 -16.06 6.88
N PHE A 22 18.48 -16.41 7.18
CA PHE A 22 17.35 -16.17 6.29
C PHE A 22 16.71 -14.82 6.61
N GLU A 23 16.38 -14.57 7.88
CA GLU A 23 16.01 -13.24 8.37
C GLU A 23 17.02 -12.17 7.96
N ASP A 24 18.32 -12.38 8.21
CA ASP A 24 19.36 -11.38 7.87
C ASP A 24 19.53 -11.16 6.35
N TYR A 25 19.13 -12.12 5.51
CA TYR A 25 19.16 -11.98 4.05
C TYR A 25 17.87 -11.31 3.51
N VAL A 26 16.73 -11.55 4.16
CA VAL A 26 15.45 -10.85 3.92
C VAL A 26 15.53 -9.39 4.39
N MET A 27 16.23 -9.12 5.50
CA MET A 27 16.54 -7.78 6.02
C MET A 27 17.59 -7.01 5.20
N ALA A 28 18.27 -7.67 4.26
CA ALA A 28 19.33 -7.06 3.43
C ALA A 28 18.85 -6.55 2.06
N LEU A 29 17.56 -6.63 1.73
CA LEU A 29 17.01 -5.96 0.56
C LEU A 29 16.61 -4.53 0.92
N LYS A 30 17.48 -3.57 0.58
CA LYS A 30 17.21 -2.15 0.76
C LYS A 30 15.92 -1.75 0.04
N ALA A 31 15.09 -0.93 0.70
CA ALA A 31 13.93 -0.30 0.09
C ALA A 31 14.33 0.41 -1.21
N THR A 32 13.47 0.34 -2.23
CA THR A 32 13.71 0.97 -3.52
C THR A 32 12.93 2.30 -3.59
N ILE A 33 13.63 3.44 -3.70
CA ILE A 33 13.03 4.77 -3.51
C ILE A 33 12.47 5.34 -4.81
N TYR A 34 11.17 5.47 -4.95
CA TYR A 34 10.52 6.09 -6.11
C TYR A 34 10.26 7.57 -5.86
N LYS A 35 10.41 8.38 -6.91
CA LYS A 35 10.05 9.80 -6.91
C LYS A 35 8.92 10.03 -7.90
N VAL A 36 7.91 10.77 -7.50
CA VAL A 36 6.74 11.07 -8.33
C VAL A 36 6.48 12.56 -8.26
N ASP A 37 6.49 13.22 -9.40
CA ASP A 37 5.93 14.56 -9.53
C ASP A 37 4.50 14.35 -10.08
N LEU A 38 3.50 14.59 -9.24
CA LEU A 38 2.08 14.34 -9.53
C LEU A 38 1.35 15.68 -9.73
N ASN A 39 0.86 15.92 -10.93
CA ASN A 39 -0.07 16.99 -11.24
C ASN A 39 -1.50 16.45 -11.21
N ILE A 40 -2.39 17.09 -10.46
CA ILE A 40 -3.83 16.78 -10.44
C ILE A 40 -4.56 17.94 -11.10
N ALA A 41 -5.29 17.64 -12.16
CA ALA A 41 -6.13 18.58 -12.90
C ALA A 41 -7.56 18.05 -12.91
N ASP A 42 -8.33 18.43 -11.89
CA ASP A 42 -9.72 18.05 -11.70
C ASP A 42 -10.64 19.19 -12.19
N MET A 43 -11.18 19.00 -13.39
CA MET A 43 -12.09 19.97 -14.03
C MET A 43 -13.44 20.03 -13.35
N ASP A 44 -13.88 18.91 -12.76
CA ASP A 44 -15.21 18.81 -12.14
C ASP A 44 -15.28 19.71 -10.90
N THR A 45 -14.20 19.75 -10.13
CA THR A 45 -14.08 20.57 -8.91
C THR A 45 -13.24 21.83 -9.07
N HIS A 46 -12.66 22.06 -10.27
CA HIS A 46 -11.72 23.15 -10.56
C HIS A 46 -10.50 23.14 -9.63
N ARG A 47 -10.03 21.94 -9.28
CA ARG A 47 -8.87 21.73 -8.41
C ARG A 47 -7.64 21.41 -9.24
N TYR A 48 -6.59 22.21 -9.06
CA TYR A 48 -5.33 22.12 -9.80
C TYR A 48 -4.18 22.17 -8.81
N GLU A 49 -3.52 21.04 -8.58
CA GLU A 49 -2.55 20.89 -7.51
C GLU A 49 -1.35 20.07 -7.97
N ASP A 50 -0.17 20.40 -7.46
CA ASP A 50 1.08 19.74 -7.76
C ASP A 50 1.69 19.15 -6.48
N TYR A 51 2.09 17.89 -6.54
CA TYR A 51 2.64 17.15 -5.40
C TYR A 51 3.96 16.48 -5.76
N GLN A 52 4.98 16.68 -4.92
CA GLN A 52 6.27 15.99 -5.04
C GLN A 52 6.36 14.88 -4.00
N LEU A 53 6.22 13.64 -4.46
CA LEU A 53 6.14 12.47 -3.60
C LEU A 53 7.45 11.69 -3.62
N THR A 54 7.85 11.19 -2.45
CA THR A 54 8.95 10.22 -2.32
C THR A 54 8.43 8.99 -1.60
N MET A 55 8.52 7.84 -2.26
CA MET A 55 7.96 6.58 -1.77
C MET A 55 9.06 5.53 -1.61
N ALA A 56 9.03 4.78 -0.51
CA ALA A 56 9.84 3.58 -0.35
C ALA A 56 9.03 2.35 -0.78
N LEU A 57 9.54 1.59 -1.75
CA LEU A 57 9.02 0.28 -2.14
C LEU A 57 9.67 -0.78 -1.23
N HIS A 58 8.83 -1.49 -0.45
CA HIS A 58 9.28 -2.65 0.33
C HIS A 58 9.62 -3.82 -0.61
N PRO A 59 10.61 -4.69 -0.32
CA PRO A 59 10.96 -5.81 -1.20
C PRO A 59 9.81 -6.80 -1.50
N SER A 60 8.82 -6.91 -0.60
CA SER A 60 7.61 -7.71 -0.83
C SER A 60 6.46 -6.93 -1.47
N GLU A 61 6.63 -5.63 -1.71
CA GLU A 61 5.61 -4.79 -2.34
C GLU A 61 5.69 -4.90 -3.86
N THR A 62 4.54 -5.06 -4.51
CA THR A 62 4.44 -5.09 -5.97
C THR A 62 4.39 -3.67 -6.54
N ILE A 63 4.81 -3.52 -7.80
CA ILE A 63 4.66 -2.24 -8.52
C ILE A 63 3.19 -1.85 -8.65
N GLU A 64 2.30 -2.83 -8.87
CA GLU A 64 0.85 -2.59 -8.85
C GLU A 64 0.42 -1.91 -7.54
N ARG A 65 0.83 -2.44 -6.37
CA ARG A 65 0.48 -1.85 -5.07
C ARG A 65 1.06 -0.45 -4.89
N LEU A 66 2.30 -0.23 -5.33
CA LEU A 66 2.93 1.09 -5.31
C LEU A 66 2.09 2.11 -6.10
N MET A 67 1.67 1.76 -7.31
CA MET A 67 0.84 2.64 -8.14
C MET A 67 -0.56 2.84 -7.56
N VAL A 68 -1.14 1.83 -6.92
CA VAL A 68 -2.40 1.98 -6.18
C VAL A 68 -2.24 2.93 -4.99
N ARG A 69 -1.10 2.92 -4.28
CA ARG A 69 -0.79 3.92 -3.23
C ARG A 69 -0.75 5.35 -3.79
N ILE A 70 -0.23 5.54 -5.00
CA ILE A 70 -0.25 6.85 -5.69
C ILE A 70 -1.69 7.28 -6.03
N LEU A 71 -2.51 6.38 -6.57
CA LEU A 71 -3.93 6.68 -6.82
C LEU A 71 -4.71 6.98 -5.53
N ALA A 72 -4.40 6.27 -4.44
CA ALA A 72 -4.95 6.56 -3.13
C ALA A 72 -4.54 7.96 -2.66
N TYR A 73 -3.27 8.35 -2.84
CA TYR A 73 -2.84 9.73 -2.59
C TYR A 73 -3.67 10.72 -3.40
N ALA A 74 -3.75 10.54 -4.71
CA ALA A 74 -4.45 11.46 -5.61
C ALA A 74 -5.95 11.63 -5.27
N ARG A 75 -6.61 10.55 -4.83
CA ARG A 75 -8.00 10.56 -4.36
C ARG A 75 -8.22 11.43 -3.13
N TYR A 76 -7.26 11.45 -2.23
CA TYR A 76 -7.37 12.14 -0.94
C TYR A 76 -6.40 13.31 -0.81
N ALA A 77 -5.88 13.78 -1.95
CA ALA A 77 -4.74 14.68 -2.03
C ALA A 77 -4.94 15.91 -1.16
N ASP A 78 -3.95 16.14 -0.31
CA ASP A 78 -3.85 17.25 0.63
C ASP A 78 -2.36 17.41 0.98
N GLU A 79 -1.89 18.64 1.24
CA GLU A 79 -0.50 18.92 1.59
C GLU A 79 -0.05 18.19 2.87
N ALA A 80 -0.98 17.93 3.80
CA ALA A 80 -0.70 17.21 5.05
C ALA A 80 -0.79 15.68 4.92
N LEU A 81 -1.12 15.15 3.74
CA LEU A 81 -1.18 13.71 3.48
C LEU A 81 0.23 13.15 3.28
N GLU A 82 0.57 12.09 4.02
CA GLU A 82 1.91 11.48 4.00
C GLU A 82 1.82 9.97 3.79
N PHE A 83 2.78 9.42 3.04
CA PHE A 83 3.04 7.98 3.03
C PHE A 83 3.71 7.56 4.34
N THR A 84 3.29 6.42 4.88
CA THR A 84 3.89 5.88 6.10
C THR A 84 4.84 4.72 5.79
N LYS A 85 5.35 4.06 6.83
CA LYS A 85 6.17 2.87 6.70
C LYS A 85 5.38 1.62 6.29
N ASP A 86 4.08 1.53 6.60
CA ASP A 86 3.16 0.52 6.05
C ASP A 86 3.71 -0.93 6.09
N LEU A 87 4.12 -1.52 4.96
CA LEU A 87 4.67 -2.89 4.95
C LEU A 87 5.98 -3.06 5.74
N PHE A 88 6.67 -1.96 6.04
CA PHE A 88 7.80 -1.95 6.98
C PHE A 88 7.34 -1.92 8.45
N GLU A 89 6.16 -1.38 8.77
CA GLU A 89 5.59 -1.27 10.12
C GLU A 89 4.07 -1.49 10.08
N THR A 90 3.64 -2.73 10.34
CA THR A 90 2.25 -3.17 10.06
C THR A 90 1.15 -2.45 10.87
N ASP A 91 1.52 -1.68 11.88
CA ASP A 91 0.60 -0.86 12.68
C ASP A 91 0.32 0.52 12.07
N GLU A 92 1.03 0.93 11.02
CA GLU A 92 0.76 2.14 10.25
C GLU A 92 -0.11 1.85 8.99
N PRO A 93 -0.88 2.83 8.48
CA PRO A 93 -1.64 2.70 7.23
C PRO A 93 -0.75 2.85 6.00
N ALA A 94 -1.27 2.68 4.78
CA ALA A 94 -0.51 3.09 3.60
C ALA A 94 -0.25 4.61 3.56
N LEU A 95 -1.26 5.40 3.94
CA LEU A 95 -1.17 6.85 4.08
C LEU A 95 -1.94 7.35 5.30
N TRP A 96 -1.53 8.50 5.82
CA TRP A 96 -2.28 9.20 6.86
C TRP A 96 -2.24 10.71 6.66
N GLU A 97 -3.15 11.41 7.33
CA GLU A 97 -3.14 12.86 7.44
C GLU A 97 -3.25 13.22 8.92
N LYS A 98 -2.43 14.17 9.36
CA LYS A 98 -2.50 14.73 10.71
C LYS A 98 -2.75 16.23 10.62
N ASP A 99 -3.54 16.76 11.54
CA ASP A 99 -3.71 18.21 11.63
C ASP A 99 -2.48 18.90 12.23
N LEU A 100 -2.52 20.23 12.31
CA LEU A 100 -1.44 21.06 12.86
C LEU A 100 -1.13 20.78 14.35
N THR A 101 -2.00 20.06 15.07
CA THR A 101 -1.77 19.63 16.46
C THR A 101 -1.12 18.25 16.54
N GLY A 102 -0.93 17.58 15.40
CA GLY A 102 -0.44 16.21 15.29
C GLY A 102 -1.52 15.15 15.49
N GLN A 103 -2.78 15.56 15.62
CA GLN A 103 -3.90 14.63 15.76
C GLN A 103 -4.20 13.98 14.42
N LEU A 104 -4.35 12.65 14.43
CA LEU A 104 -4.70 11.88 13.23
C LEU A 104 -6.12 12.23 12.75
N VAL A 105 -6.21 12.66 11.48
CA VAL A 105 -7.45 13.08 10.82
C VAL A 105 -7.92 12.04 9.83
N LYS A 106 -7.02 11.56 8.97
CA LYS A 106 -7.31 10.57 7.91
C LYS A 106 -6.41 9.35 8.02
N TRP A 107 -6.97 8.18 7.77
CA TRP A 107 -6.25 6.90 7.73
C TRP A 107 -6.61 6.14 6.46
N ILE A 108 -5.63 5.82 5.63
CA ILE A 108 -5.87 5.22 4.31
C ILE A 108 -5.13 3.89 4.19
N GLU A 109 -5.88 2.80 4.11
CA GLU A 109 -5.34 1.47 3.84
C GLU A 109 -5.34 1.19 2.33
N VAL A 110 -4.34 0.41 1.87
CA VAL A 110 -4.29 -0.11 0.51
C VAL A 110 -4.26 -1.65 0.54
N GLY A 111 -5.19 -2.27 -0.19
CA GLY A 111 -5.37 -3.71 -0.29
C GLY A 111 -6.63 -4.21 0.41
N SER A 112 -6.55 -5.38 1.04
CA SER A 112 -7.65 -6.04 1.77
C SER A 112 -7.27 -6.19 3.26
N PRO A 113 -7.34 -5.12 4.06
CA PRO A 113 -6.87 -5.12 5.45
C PRO A 113 -7.75 -5.98 6.37
N ASP A 114 -7.19 -6.37 7.51
CA ASP A 114 -7.96 -7.01 8.58
C ASP A 114 -9.00 -6.04 9.17
N GLU A 115 -10.21 -6.53 9.44
CA GLU A 115 -11.31 -5.67 9.89
C GLU A 115 -11.10 -5.07 11.29
N ASP A 116 -10.31 -5.70 12.15
CA ASP A 116 -9.97 -5.15 13.46
C ASP A 116 -8.92 -4.04 13.35
N LYS A 117 -8.04 -4.04 12.31
CA LYS A 117 -7.14 -2.91 12.01
C LYS A 117 -7.96 -1.68 11.62
N VAL A 118 -8.89 -1.84 10.68
CA VAL A 118 -9.77 -0.76 10.21
C VAL A 118 -10.65 -0.23 11.34
N LYS A 119 -11.21 -1.11 12.16
CA LYS A 119 -12.01 -0.72 13.35
C LYS A 119 -11.20 0.10 14.34
N LYS A 120 -9.94 -0.28 14.62
CA LYS A 120 -9.05 0.49 15.50
C LYS A 120 -8.75 1.87 14.93
N ALA A 121 -8.49 1.96 13.62
CA ALA A 121 -8.27 3.24 12.94
C ALA A 121 -9.50 4.15 13.00
N SER A 122 -10.68 3.60 12.73
CA SER A 122 -11.97 4.29 12.75
C SER A 122 -12.27 4.93 14.12
N ALA A 123 -11.83 4.30 15.21
CA ALA A 123 -11.96 4.86 16.55
C ALA A 123 -10.97 6.00 16.87
N ARG A 124 -9.91 6.20 16.07
CA ARG A 124 -8.79 7.11 16.35
C ARG A 124 -8.77 8.37 15.48
N CYS A 125 -9.53 8.40 14.39
CA CYS A 125 -9.49 9.49 13.43
C CYS A 125 -10.87 9.79 12.83
N LYS A 126 -10.97 10.92 12.12
CA LYS A 126 -12.25 11.41 11.60
C LYS A 126 -12.70 10.63 10.38
N GLN A 127 -11.77 10.21 9.52
CA GLN A 127 -12.06 9.54 8.26
C GLN A 127 -11.10 8.37 8.05
N VAL A 128 -11.65 7.23 7.64
CA VAL A 128 -10.88 6.06 7.23
C VAL A 128 -11.27 5.69 5.81
N ALA A 129 -10.29 5.47 4.95
CA ALA A 129 -10.50 4.97 3.61
C ALA A 129 -9.80 3.62 3.43
N VAL A 130 -10.43 2.72 2.70
CA VAL A 130 -9.79 1.48 2.22
C VAL A 130 -9.83 1.50 0.70
N VAL A 131 -8.66 1.61 0.07
CA VAL A 131 -8.49 1.46 -1.38
C VAL A 131 -8.10 0.03 -1.67
N THR A 132 -9.02 -0.73 -2.22
CA THR A 132 -8.91 -2.17 -2.44
C THR A 132 -8.84 -2.53 -3.91
N TYR A 133 -8.23 -3.66 -4.24
CA TYR A 133 -8.00 -4.11 -5.61
C TYR A 133 -7.71 -5.62 -5.66
N GLY A 134 -7.81 -6.19 -6.85
CA GLY A 134 -7.56 -7.61 -7.10
C GLY A 134 -8.79 -8.51 -6.99
N SER A 135 -8.64 -9.78 -7.37
CA SER A 135 -9.76 -10.73 -7.51
C SER A 135 -10.38 -11.19 -6.18
N ALA A 136 -9.68 -11.04 -5.07
CA ALA A 136 -10.14 -11.48 -3.75
C ALA A 136 -11.04 -10.45 -3.03
N VAL A 137 -11.19 -9.24 -3.59
CA VAL A 137 -11.88 -8.11 -2.95
C VAL A 137 -13.33 -8.43 -2.60
N ASP A 138 -14.09 -9.00 -3.53
CA ASP A 138 -15.53 -9.22 -3.34
C ASP A 138 -15.78 -10.17 -2.16
N GLU A 139 -14.97 -11.22 -2.06
CA GLU A 139 -15.05 -12.19 -0.98
C GLU A 139 -14.50 -11.62 0.34
N TRP A 140 -13.44 -10.81 0.31
CA TRP A 140 -12.97 -10.06 1.48
C TRP A 140 -14.06 -9.11 2.01
N TYR A 141 -14.67 -8.29 1.16
CA TYR A 141 -15.68 -7.32 1.55
C TYR A 141 -16.96 -7.99 2.03
N LYS A 142 -17.35 -9.12 1.41
CA LYS A 142 -18.47 -9.94 1.89
C LYS A 142 -18.28 -10.40 3.33
N ARG A 143 -17.06 -10.82 3.70
CA ARG A 143 -16.72 -11.31 5.04
C ARG A 143 -16.43 -10.21 6.06
N SER A 144 -16.16 -8.97 5.61
CA SER A 144 -15.82 -7.81 6.45
C SER A 144 -17.04 -7.17 7.12
N SER A 145 -17.78 -7.93 7.90
CA SER A 145 -19.02 -7.47 8.55
C SER A 145 -18.81 -6.29 9.50
N LYS A 146 -17.64 -6.21 10.17
CA LYS A 146 -17.35 -5.09 11.09
C LYS A 146 -17.10 -3.78 10.36
N LEU A 147 -16.60 -3.81 9.11
CA LEU A 147 -16.40 -2.58 8.32
C LEU A 147 -17.73 -1.88 8.02
N LYS A 148 -18.74 -2.67 7.66
CA LYS A 148 -20.05 -2.21 7.18
C LYS A 148 -20.87 -1.43 8.20
N ILE A 149 -20.50 -1.50 9.48
CA ILE A 149 -21.17 -0.76 10.55
C ILE A 149 -20.44 0.54 10.93
N LEU A 150 -19.25 0.78 10.39
CA LEU A 150 -18.42 1.95 10.70
C LEU A 150 -18.82 3.12 9.81
N LYS A 151 -19.36 4.18 10.43
CA LYS A 151 -19.94 5.33 9.71
C LYS A 151 -18.92 6.28 9.08
N ASN A 152 -17.67 6.19 9.51
CA ASN A 152 -16.56 7.02 9.02
C ASN A 152 -15.55 6.22 8.19
N VAL A 153 -15.95 5.04 7.71
CA VAL A 153 -15.16 4.22 6.79
C VAL A 153 -15.81 4.28 5.42
N GLU A 154 -15.00 4.60 4.42
CA GLU A 154 -15.33 4.44 3.00
C GLU A 154 -14.49 3.33 2.39
N VAL A 155 -15.04 2.61 1.42
CA VAL A 155 -14.34 1.51 0.74
C VAL A 155 -14.45 1.70 -0.77
N TRP A 156 -13.30 1.81 -1.42
CA TRP A 156 -13.17 2.04 -2.85
C TRP A 156 -12.45 0.86 -3.49
N LYS A 157 -13.06 0.25 -4.50
CA LYS A 157 -12.46 -0.81 -5.29
C LYS A 157 -11.99 -0.26 -6.64
N LEU A 158 -10.74 -0.50 -6.98
CA LEU A 158 -10.23 -0.28 -8.33
C LEU A 158 -10.57 -1.48 -9.22
N SER A 159 -10.94 -1.20 -10.48
CA SER A 159 -11.14 -2.26 -11.46
C SER A 159 -9.83 -3.01 -11.74
N THR A 160 -9.95 -4.29 -12.08
CA THR A 160 -8.79 -5.10 -12.50
C THR A 160 -8.13 -4.54 -13.76
N ALA A 161 -8.91 -3.99 -14.70
CA ALA A 161 -8.38 -3.37 -15.90
C ALA A 161 -7.48 -2.17 -15.55
N THR A 162 -7.87 -1.35 -14.58
CA THR A 162 -7.02 -0.26 -14.08
C THR A 162 -5.75 -0.81 -13.43
N THR A 163 -5.83 -1.75 -12.48
CA THR A 163 -4.64 -2.18 -11.74
C THR A 163 -3.66 -3.01 -12.56
N ASP A 164 -4.14 -3.76 -13.56
CA ASP A 164 -3.28 -4.45 -14.53
C ASP A 164 -2.51 -3.49 -15.43
N ALA A 165 -3.09 -2.32 -15.75
CA ALA A 165 -2.49 -1.33 -16.64
C ALA A 165 -1.53 -0.37 -15.92
N LEU A 166 -1.77 -0.07 -14.63
CA LEU A 166 -0.95 0.89 -13.85
C LEU A 166 0.57 0.63 -13.88
N PRO A 167 1.08 -0.62 -13.76
CA PRO A 167 2.52 -0.88 -13.74
C PRO A 167 3.28 -0.36 -14.95
N GLN A 168 2.61 -0.19 -16.11
CA GLN A 168 3.26 0.31 -17.32
C GLN A 168 3.70 1.78 -17.20
N LEU A 169 3.07 2.56 -16.31
CA LEU A 169 3.40 3.97 -16.07
C LEU A 169 4.53 4.15 -15.03
N CYS A 170 4.99 3.07 -14.41
CA CYS A 170 5.90 3.14 -13.29
C CYS A 170 7.37 3.28 -13.73
N GLU A 171 8.00 4.39 -13.34
CA GLU A 171 9.44 4.62 -13.48
C GLU A 171 10.08 5.03 -12.16
N ARG A 172 11.41 4.89 -12.01
CA ARG A 172 12.11 5.24 -10.74
C ARG A 172 11.89 6.69 -10.33
N THR A 173 11.83 7.56 -11.32
CA THR A 173 11.39 8.95 -11.22
C THR A 173 10.35 9.11 -12.30
N MET A 174 9.12 9.50 -11.96
CA MET A 174 8.01 9.60 -12.91
C MET A 174 7.29 10.94 -12.78
N GLN A 175 6.90 11.49 -13.92
CA GLN A 175 5.93 12.60 -14.01
C GLN A 175 4.57 11.97 -14.26
N LEU A 176 3.60 12.24 -13.39
CA LEU A 176 2.24 11.76 -13.55
C LEU A 176 1.27 12.93 -13.61
N GLN A 177 0.36 12.90 -14.56
CA GLN A 177 -0.75 13.83 -14.63
C GLN A 177 -2.06 13.07 -14.47
N LEU A 178 -2.82 13.38 -13.43
CA LEU A 178 -4.18 12.89 -13.25
C LEU A 178 -5.15 13.95 -13.78
N ASN A 179 -5.88 13.61 -14.84
CA ASN A 179 -7.00 14.42 -15.31
C ASN A 179 -8.31 13.82 -14.79
N VAL A 180 -9.18 14.66 -14.23
CA VAL A 180 -10.55 14.30 -13.85
C VAL A 180 -11.53 15.18 -14.61
N MET A 181 -12.44 14.56 -15.35
CA MET A 181 -13.48 15.26 -16.12
C MET A 181 -14.69 14.35 -16.30
N ASP A 182 -15.89 14.89 -16.05
CA ASP A 182 -17.16 14.16 -16.10
C ASP A 182 -17.16 12.87 -15.25
N GLY A 183 -16.46 12.91 -14.11
CA GLY A 183 -16.25 11.77 -13.20
C GLY A 183 -15.25 10.72 -13.70
N GLU A 184 -14.70 10.88 -14.91
CA GLU A 184 -13.70 9.99 -15.47
C GLU A 184 -12.30 10.40 -15.03
N TRP A 185 -11.52 9.43 -14.57
CA TRP A 185 -10.14 9.64 -14.12
C TRP A 185 -9.18 9.05 -15.16
N THR A 186 -8.27 9.86 -15.69
CA THR A 186 -7.21 9.38 -16.58
C THR A 186 -5.85 9.75 -15.98
N LEU A 187 -5.07 8.72 -15.64
CA LEU A 187 -3.68 8.89 -15.20
C LEU A 187 -2.74 8.78 -16.39
N ILE A 188 -1.93 9.80 -16.62
CA ILE A 188 -1.02 9.92 -17.75
C ILE A 188 0.41 9.92 -17.21
N GLY A 189 1.30 9.17 -17.87
CA GLY A 189 2.75 9.23 -17.65
C GLY A 189 3.50 9.09 -18.98
N ASP A 190 4.83 9.05 -18.92
CA ASP A 190 5.67 9.06 -20.13
C ASP A 190 5.44 7.86 -21.06
N GLN A 191 5.07 6.70 -20.50
CA GLN A 191 4.85 5.46 -21.26
C GLN A 191 3.40 5.29 -21.78
N GLY A 192 2.49 6.20 -21.45
CA GLY A 192 1.09 6.13 -21.89
C GLY A 192 0.09 6.65 -20.88
N GLN A 193 -1.14 6.17 -20.96
CA GLN A 193 -2.22 6.58 -20.07
C GLN A 193 -3.07 5.39 -19.63
N VAL A 194 -3.70 5.52 -18.47
CA VAL A 194 -4.56 4.52 -17.85
C VAL A 194 -5.87 5.18 -17.45
N LEU A 195 -6.98 4.61 -17.93
CA LEU A 195 -8.31 4.91 -17.42
C LEU A 195 -8.44 4.28 -16.02
N VAL A 196 -8.80 5.11 -15.04
CA VAL A 196 -8.92 4.72 -13.64
C VAL A 196 -10.40 4.58 -13.29
N GLU A 197 -10.82 3.34 -13.05
CA GLU A 197 -12.21 3.01 -12.75
C GLU A 197 -12.36 2.68 -11.27
N TRP A 198 -13.17 3.47 -10.59
CA TRP A 198 -13.49 3.32 -9.17
C TRP A 198 -14.91 2.78 -8.98
N GLU A 199 -15.06 1.81 -8.08
CA GLU A 199 -16.35 1.35 -7.56
C GLU A 199 -16.42 1.66 -6.06
N GLN A 200 -17.42 2.42 -5.62
CA GLN A 200 -17.65 2.64 -4.18
C GLN A 200 -18.44 1.47 -3.59
N LEU A 201 -17.84 0.76 -2.65
CA LEU A 201 -18.47 -0.35 -1.94
C LEU A 201 -19.17 0.08 -0.64
N GLN A 202 -18.69 1.18 -0.02
CA GLN A 202 -19.19 1.77 1.22
C GLN A 202 -18.98 3.28 1.24
#